data_AF-A0A126QKD0-F1
#
_entry.id   AF-A0A126QKD0-F1
#
_cell.length_a   1.000
_cell.length_b   1.000
_cell.length_c   1.000
_cell.angle_alpha   90.00
_cell.angle_beta   90.00
_cell.angle_gamma   90.00
#
_symmetry.space_group_name_H-M   'P 1'
#
loop_
_entity.id
_entity.type
_entity.pdbx_description
1 polymer ?
#
loop_
_entity_poly.entity_id
_entity_poly.type
_entity_poly.pdbx_seq_one_letter_code
_entity_poly.pdbx_strand_id
1 'polypeptide(L)'
;MKRSEINALIRDAKEFFGSFKFALPPWAFWGPEQWKGKGGSEVVANQLGWDLTDYGAGDFERRGLILFTIRNGNLAAGHPKKYAEKIMIVRENQICPMHFHWSKTEDIINRGGGNLVIELYGSTPSEELGAEPLAVSVDGFTRIVQPGGKVVLTPGESIFLEQGMYHRFYGEPGKGKVLVGEVSSVNDDNTDNRFHQPQARFPEIEEDEPPLHLLCTDYPNYV
;
A
#
# COMPACT_ATOMS: atom_id res chain seq x y z
N MET A 1 -3.45 16.41 3.28
CA MET A 1 -4.85 15.95 3.08
C MET A 1 -5.76 16.50 4.17
N LYS A 2 -7.04 16.75 3.89
CA LYS A 2 -8.02 17.13 4.92
C LYS A 2 -8.63 15.90 5.60
N ARG A 3 -8.99 15.99 6.88
CA ARG A 3 -9.65 14.88 7.58
C ARG A 3 -11.00 14.55 6.96
N SER A 4 -11.75 15.56 6.53
CA SER A 4 -13.01 15.38 5.81
C SER A 4 -12.86 14.60 4.49
N GLU A 5 -11.79 14.89 3.75
CA GLU A 5 -11.41 14.15 2.54
C GLU A 5 -11.07 12.69 2.86
N ILE A 6 -10.24 12.45 3.89
CA ILE A 6 -9.91 11.10 4.36
C ILE A 6 -11.17 10.32 4.77
N ASN A 7 -12.09 10.96 5.50
CA ASN A 7 -13.35 10.35 5.93
C ASN A 7 -14.23 9.96 4.74
N ALA A 8 -14.31 10.80 3.71
CA ALA A 8 -15.01 10.48 2.46
C ALA A 8 -14.35 9.30 1.74
N LEU A 9 -13.02 9.32 1.60
CA LEU A 9 -12.25 8.25 0.97
C LEU A 9 -12.40 6.91 1.67
N ILE A 10 -12.50 6.88 3.00
CA ILE A 10 -12.74 5.64 3.76
C ILE A 10 -14.16 5.11 3.52
N ARG A 11 -15.18 5.97 3.39
CA ARG A 11 -16.54 5.53 3.04
C ARG A 11 -16.58 4.90 1.65
N ASP A 12 -16.00 5.58 0.66
CA ASP A 12 -15.87 5.07 -0.71
C ASP A 12 -15.10 3.75 -0.74
N ALA A 13 -14.03 3.64 0.04
CA ALA A 13 -13.23 2.42 0.11
C ALA A 13 -14.03 1.23 0.64
N LYS A 14 -14.85 1.43 1.67
CA LYS A 14 -15.73 0.38 2.20
C LYS A 14 -16.77 -0.09 1.20
N GLU A 15 -17.37 0.83 0.45
CA GLU A 15 -18.32 0.48 -0.61
C GLU A 15 -17.63 -0.33 -1.71
N PHE A 16 -16.43 0.09 -2.13
CA PHE A 16 -15.63 -0.62 -3.12
C PHE A 16 -15.21 -2.02 -2.63
N PHE A 17 -14.70 -2.16 -1.41
CA PHE A 17 -14.43 -3.48 -0.84
C PHE A 17 -15.70 -4.35 -0.79
N GLY A 18 -16.83 -3.76 -0.42
CA GLY A 18 -18.14 -4.42 -0.41
C GLY A 18 -18.61 -4.91 -1.79
N SER A 19 -18.31 -4.17 -2.87
CA SER A 19 -18.67 -4.60 -4.23
C SER A 19 -17.92 -5.86 -4.67
N PHE A 20 -16.70 -6.07 -4.15
CA PHE A 20 -15.92 -7.30 -4.35
C PHE A 20 -16.16 -8.38 -3.30
N LYS A 21 -17.11 -8.17 -2.37
CA LYS A 21 -17.36 -9.06 -1.22
C LYS A 21 -16.12 -9.25 -0.32
N PHE A 22 -15.19 -8.28 -0.35
CA PHE A 22 -14.04 -8.30 0.54
C PHE A 22 -14.45 -7.79 1.93
N ALA A 23 -14.43 -8.68 2.92
CA ALA A 23 -14.81 -8.35 4.28
C ALA A 23 -13.61 -7.90 5.11
N LEU A 24 -13.65 -6.67 5.61
CA LEU A 24 -12.67 -6.17 6.57
C LEU A 24 -12.95 -6.69 7.99
N PRO A 25 -11.93 -6.79 8.87
CA PRO A 25 -12.14 -7.18 10.26
C PRO A 25 -12.99 -6.13 11.01
N PRO A 26 -13.71 -6.52 12.08
CA PRO A 26 -14.64 -5.62 12.77
C PRO A 26 -14.04 -4.29 13.23
N TRP A 27 -12.76 -4.28 13.61
CA TRP A 27 -12.05 -3.08 14.08
C TRP A 27 -11.76 -2.06 12.97
N ALA A 28 -11.88 -2.44 11.69
CA ALA A 28 -11.84 -1.50 10.56
C ALA A 28 -12.99 -0.48 10.58
N PHE A 29 -14.04 -0.76 11.36
CA PHE A 29 -15.25 0.04 11.49
C PHE A 29 -15.33 0.76 12.85
N TRP A 30 -14.27 0.73 13.65
CA TRP A 30 -14.25 1.37 14.96
C TRP A 30 -14.01 2.87 14.87
N GLY A 31 -14.86 3.66 15.52
CA GLY A 31 -14.60 5.08 15.75
C GLY A 31 -13.56 5.30 16.86
N PRO A 32 -13.06 6.54 17.05
CA PRO A 32 -12.01 6.86 18.04
C PRO A 32 -12.33 6.38 19.47
N GLU A 33 -13.59 6.51 19.91
CA GLU A 33 -14.01 6.08 21.25
C GLU A 33 -13.83 4.59 21.51
N GLN A 34 -13.98 3.75 20.49
CA GLN A 34 -13.84 2.29 20.62
C GLN A 34 -12.37 1.86 20.76
N TRP A 35 -11.43 2.73 20.39
CA TRP A 35 -10.00 2.48 20.55
C TRP A 35 -9.47 2.75 21.95
N LYS A 36 -10.21 3.49 22.80
CA LYS A 36 -9.78 3.79 24.17
C LYS A 36 -9.45 2.51 24.95
N GLY A 37 -8.25 2.47 25.53
CA GLY A 37 -7.75 1.31 26.27
C GLY A 37 -7.30 0.12 25.40
N LYS A 38 -7.12 0.32 24.09
CA LYS A 38 -6.62 -0.72 23.15
C LYS A 38 -5.16 -0.55 22.75
N GLY A 39 -4.40 0.30 23.45
CA GLY A 39 -3.01 0.62 23.12
C GLY A 39 -2.05 -0.57 23.19
N GLY A 40 -2.32 -1.53 24.09
CA GLY A 40 -1.55 -2.77 24.19
C GLY A 40 -1.88 -3.82 23.13
N SER A 41 -2.71 -3.51 22.14
CA SER A 41 -3.09 -4.47 21.10
C SER A 41 -2.00 -4.61 20.04
N GLU A 42 -1.96 -5.78 19.40
CA GLU A 42 -1.11 -6.04 18.23
C GLU A 42 -1.42 -5.05 17.08
N VAL A 43 -2.68 -4.59 16.98
CA VAL A 43 -3.09 -3.61 15.96
C VAL A 43 -2.28 -2.33 16.09
N VAL A 44 -2.21 -1.77 17.31
CA VAL A 44 -1.47 -0.54 17.56
C VAL A 44 0.05 -0.79 17.47
N ALA A 45 0.53 -1.88 18.07
CA ALA A 45 1.96 -2.21 18.09
C ALA A 45 2.58 -2.45 16.70
N ASN A 46 1.79 -2.96 15.74
CA ASN A 46 2.23 -3.25 14.38
C ASN A 46 1.59 -2.32 13.32
N GLN A 47 1.01 -1.19 13.75
CA GLN A 47 0.41 -0.17 12.87
C GLN A 47 -0.56 -0.76 11.82
N LEU A 48 -1.42 -1.69 12.24
CA LEU A 48 -2.43 -2.28 11.35
C LEU A 48 -3.54 -1.26 11.05
N GLY A 49 -4.28 -1.45 9.96
CA GLY A 49 -5.49 -0.68 9.68
C GLY A 49 -5.37 0.27 8.51
N TRP A 50 -6.21 1.30 8.54
CA TRP A 50 -6.34 2.30 7.48
C TRP A 50 -5.06 3.11 7.34
N ASP A 51 -4.64 3.32 6.10
CA ASP A 51 -3.58 4.22 5.71
C ASP A 51 -3.96 4.84 4.37
N LEU A 52 -3.90 6.16 4.32
CA LEU A 52 -4.19 6.96 3.15
C LEU A 52 -3.04 7.93 3.00
N THR A 53 -2.50 8.00 1.79
CA THR A 53 -1.38 8.89 1.50
C THR A 53 -1.54 9.54 0.14
N ASP A 54 -1.15 10.80 0.05
CA ASP A 54 -0.90 11.53 -1.20
C ASP A 54 0.61 11.65 -1.49
N TYR A 55 1.44 10.94 -0.70
CA TYR A 55 2.89 11.00 -0.72
C TYR A 55 3.47 12.41 -0.55
N GLY A 56 2.75 13.27 0.19
CA GLY A 56 3.11 14.67 0.41
C GLY A 56 2.93 15.55 -0.82
N ALA A 57 2.20 15.10 -1.84
CA ALA A 57 2.03 15.84 -3.09
C ALA A 57 0.86 16.83 -3.09
N GLY A 58 -0.07 16.74 -2.13
CA GLY A 58 -1.28 17.58 -2.10
C GLY A 58 -2.26 17.32 -3.26
N ASP A 59 -2.09 16.22 -4.00
CA ASP A 59 -2.93 15.81 -5.13
C ASP A 59 -3.15 14.29 -5.08
N PHE A 60 -4.02 13.88 -4.17
CA PHE A 60 -4.33 12.48 -3.91
C PHE A 60 -4.85 11.74 -5.16
N GLU A 61 -5.66 12.41 -5.99
CA GLU A 61 -6.27 11.79 -7.18
C GLU A 61 -5.20 11.38 -8.20
N ARG A 62 -4.16 12.19 -8.39
CA ARG A 62 -3.07 11.87 -9.30
C ARG A 62 -1.99 11.00 -8.66
N ARG A 63 -1.70 11.23 -7.38
CA ARG A 63 -0.67 10.52 -6.63
C ARG A 63 -1.20 10.22 -5.25
N GLY A 64 -1.56 8.96 -5.03
CA GLY A 64 -2.05 8.53 -3.75
C GLY A 64 -2.34 7.05 -3.70
N LEU A 65 -2.63 6.57 -2.50
CA LEU A 65 -2.96 5.18 -2.27
C LEU A 65 -3.89 5.08 -1.06
N ILE A 66 -4.88 4.20 -1.16
CA ILE A 66 -5.69 3.75 -0.02
C ILE A 66 -5.29 2.32 0.27
N LEU A 67 -4.93 2.04 1.51
CA LEU A 67 -4.67 0.68 1.95
C LEU A 67 -5.22 0.39 3.34
N PHE A 68 -5.41 -0.90 3.58
CA PHE A 68 -5.74 -1.45 4.87
C PHE A 68 -4.80 -2.60 5.19
N THR A 69 -3.93 -2.43 6.18
CA THR A 69 -3.04 -3.48 6.66
C THR A 69 -3.82 -4.43 7.56
N ILE A 70 -4.03 -5.67 7.10
CA ILE A 70 -4.87 -6.68 7.76
C ILE A 70 -4.10 -7.36 8.89
N ARG A 71 -2.83 -7.64 8.62
CA ARG A 71 -1.92 -8.33 9.54
C ARG A 71 -0.49 -7.93 9.22
N ASN A 72 0.36 -7.89 10.23
CA ASN A 72 1.78 -7.64 10.09
C ASN A 72 2.53 -8.26 11.30
N GLY A 73 3.85 -8.32 11.22
CA GLY A 73 4.74 -8.54 12.35
C GLY A 73 5.61 -7.33 12.62
N ASN A 74 6.54 -7.46 13.57
CA ASN A 74 7.56 -6.47 13.88
C ASN A 74 8.86 -7.21 14.22
N LEU A 75 9.79 -7.23 13.27
CA LEU A 75 11.05 -7.97 13.44
C LEU A 75 11.94 -7.34 14.52
N ALA A 76 11.96 -6.01 14.62
CA ALA A 76 12.74 -5.28 15.61
C ALA A 76 12.27 -5.58 17.05
N ALA A 77 10.97 -5.81 17.24
CA ALA A 77 10.38 -6.20 18.53
C ALA A 77 10.41 -7.72 18.79
N GLY A 78 11.05 -8.52 17.93
CA GLY A 78 11.10 -9.98 18.10
C GLY A 78 9.76 -10.69 17.86
N HIS A 79 8.82 -10.05 17.15
CA HIS A 79 7.50 -10.62 16.90
C HIS A 79 7.60 -11.93 16.08
N PRO A 80 6.81 -12.96 16.40
CA PRO A 80 6.91 -14.26 15.74
C PRO A 80 6.40 -14.22 14.29
N LYS A 81 5.42 -13.38 13.97
CA LYS A 81 4.87 -13.26 12.61
C LYS A 81 5.91 -12.67 11.66
N LYS A 82 6.19 -13.38 10.56
CA LYS A 82 7.18 -13.00 9.53
C LYS A 82 6.57 -12.53 8.22
N TYR A 83 5.25 -12.36 8.18
CA TYR A 83 4.49 -12.01 6.99
C TYR A 83 3.50 -10.88 7.28
N ALA A 84 3.12 -10.17 6.24
CA ALA A 84 2.08 -9.16 6.25
C ALA A 84 1.05 -9.40 5.13
N GLU A 85 -0.11 -8.77 5.27
CA GLU A 85 -1.14 -8.75 4.23
C GLU A 85 -1.78 -7.37 4.22
N LYS A 86 -1.91 -6.77 3.04
CA LYS A 86 -2.66 -5.53 2.82
C LYS A 86 -3.71 -5.73 1.72
N ILE A 87 -4.79 -4.98 1.83
CA ILE A 87 -5.74 -4.78 0.74
C ILE A 87 -5.77 -3.29 0.40
N MET A 88 -5.76 -2.96 -0.88
CA MET A 88 -5.53 -1.62 -1.38
C MET A 88 -6.52 -1.28 -2.50
N ILE A 89 -6.68 0.02 -2.74
CA ILE A 89 -7.46 0.55 -3.85
C ILE A 89 -6.56 1.46 -4.65
N VAL A 90 -6.41 1.15 -5.93
CA VAL A 90 -5.68 1.97 -6.89
C VAL A 90 -6.69 2.49 -7.92
N ARG A 91 -6.86 3.82 -8.02
CA ARG A 91 -7.71 4.42 -9.06
C ARG A 91 -7.02 4.41 -10.42
N GLU A 92 -7.80 4.65 -11.47
CA GLU A 92 -7.25 4.89 -12.80
C GLU A 92 -6.25 6.04 -12.76
N ASN A 93 -5.08 5.87 -13.39
CA ASN A 93 -4.01 6.87 -13.46
C ASN A 93 -3.44 7.35 -12.11
N GLN A 94 -3.93 6.85 -10.97
CA GLN A 94 -3.45 7.22 -9.65
C GLN A 94 -2.13 6.48 -9.39
N ILE A 95 -1.06 7.24 -9.18
CA ILE A 95 0.30 6.72 -9.11
C ILE A 95 0.68 6.41 -7.66
N CYS A 96 1.09 5.16 -7.42
CA CYS A 96 2.02 4.82 -6.35
C CYS A 96 3.45 5.07 -6.86
N PRO A 97 4.21 6.02 -6.29
CA PRO A 97 5.49 6.46 -6.84
C PRO A 97 6.56 5.36 -6.91
N MET A 98 7.57 5.59 -7.76
CA MET A 98 8.67 4.66 -7.95
C MET A 98 9.46 4.46 -6.64
N HIS A 99 9.48 3.25 -6.12
CA HIS A 99 10.21 2.88 -4.90
C HIS A 99 10.65 1.42 -4.92
N PHE A 100 11.59 1.06 -4.06
CA PHE A 100 11.86 -0.33 -3.70
C PHE A 100 11.83 -0.50 -2.18
N HIS A 101 11.91 -1.75 -1.73
CA HIS A 101 12.08 -2.10 -0.33
C HIS A 101 13.46 -2.68 -0.05
N TRP A 102 14.12 -2.21 1.02
CA TRP A 102 15.41 -2.76 1.43
C TRP A 102 15.26 -4.18 1.99
N SER A 103 14.18 -4.43 2.73
CA SER A 103 13.94 -5.69 3.44
C SER A 103 12.72 -6.44 2.94
N LYS A 104 11.62 -5.74 2.62
CA LYS A 104 10.38 -6.39 2.22
C LYS A 104 10.54 -7.10 0.87
N THR A 105 10.04 -8.33 0.79
CA THR A 105 9.63 -8.94 -0.48
C THR A 105 8.12 -9.05 -0.49
N GLU A 106 7.52 -8.92 -1.66
CA GLU A 106 6.05 -8.87 -1.77
C GLU A 106 5.53 -9.45 -3.08
N ASP A 107 4.35 -10.04 -2.99
CA ASP A 107 3.48 -10.31 -4.11
C ASP A 107 2.45 -9.18 -4.21
N ILE A 108 2.50 -8.42 -5.30
CA ILE A 108 1.44 -7.48 -5.68
C ILE A 108 0.43 -8.22 -6.56
N ILE A 109 -0.84 -8.20 -6.14
CA ILE A 109 -1.89 -9.07 -6.67
C ILE A 109 -3.04 -8.22 -7.18
N ASN A 110 -3.45 -8.39 -8.44
CA ASN A 110 -4.73 -7.83 -8.90
C ASN A 110 -5.87 -8.75 -8.44
N ARG A 111 -6.56 -8.35 -7.37
CA ARG A 111 -7.70 -9.12 -6.80
C ARG A 111 -9.00 -8.90 -7.57
N GLY A 112 -9.08 -7.89 -8.44
CA GLY A 112 -10.28 -7.59 -9.22
C GLY A 112 -10.40 -6.14 -9.67
N GLY A 113 -11.35 -5.89 -10.58
CA GLY A 113 -11.63 -4.56 -11.12
C GLY A 113 -10.91 -4.32 -12.44
N GLY A 114 -10.23 -3.18 -12.55
CA GLY A 114 -9.43 -2.83 -13.71
C GLY A 114 -8.10 -3.59 -13.80
N ASN A 115 -7.23 -3.12 -14.68
CA ASN A 115 -5.89 -3.66 -14.84
C ASN A 115 -4.88 -2.85 -14.02
N LEU A 116 -3.92 -3.53 -13.37
CA LEU A 116 -2.83 -2.88 -12.64
C LEU A 116 -1.59 -2.86 -13.52
N VAL A 117 -1.06 -1.67 -13.79
CA VAL A 117 0.19 -1.51 -14.54
C VAL A 117 1.33 -1.36 -13.54
N ILE A 118 2.36 -2.18 -13.66
CA ILE A 118 3.56 -2.15 -12.82
C ILE A 118 4.77 -1.90 -13.70
N GLU A 119 5.47 -0.80 -13.47
CA GLU A 119 6.68 -0.41 -14.18
C GLU A 119 7.91 -0.66 -13.32
N LEU A 120 8.94 -1.27 -13.91
CA LEU A 120 10.01 -1.93 -13.15
C LEU A 120 11.41 -1.48 -13.56
N TYR A 121 12.28 -1.35 -12.56
CA TYR A 121 13.73 -1.18 -12.68
C TYR A 121 14.44 -2.00 -11.60
N GLY A 122 15.70 -2.38 -11.82
CA GLY A 122 16.54 -2.82 -10.70
C GLY A 122 17.10 -1.62 -9.93
N SER A 123 17.59 -1.80 -8.71
CA SER A 123 18.40 -0.80 -8.01
C SER A 123 19.90 -1.01 -8.27
N THR A 124 20.65 0.07 -8.51
CA THR A 124 22.12 0.03 -8.50
C THR A 124 22.67 0.02 -7.06
N PRO A 125 23.98 -0.20 -6.83
CA PRO A 125 24.58 -0.05 -5.50
C PRO A 125 24.50 1.37 -4.91
N SER A 126 24.30 2.38 -5.75
CA SER A 126 24.02 3.77 -5.33
C SER A 126 22.52 4.05 -5.23
N GLU A 127 21.70 3.00 -5.24
CA GLU A 127 20.24 3.03 -5.19
C GLU A 127 19.57 3.80 -6.34
N GLU A 128 20.23 3.95 -7.50
CA GLU A 128 19.64 4.55 -8.69
C GLU A 128 18.91 3.51 -9.55
N LEU A 129 18.14 3.97 -10.55
CA LEU A 129 17.47 3.09 -11.51
C LEU A 129 18.52 2.35 -12.37
N GLY A 130 18.50 1.02 -12.29
CA GLY A 130 19.39 0.14 -13.05
C GLY A 130 19.02 0.03 -14.53
N ALA A 131 20.02 -0.27 -15.35
CA ALA A 131 19.88 -0.39 -16.81
C ALA A 131 19.88 -1.84 -17.32
N GLU A 132 19.91 -2.82 -16.42
CA GLU A 132 19.92 -4.24 -16.77
C GLU A 132 18.49 -4.81 -16.80
N PRO A 133 18.20 -5.78 -17.69
CA PRO A 133 16.93 -6.49 -17.68
C PRO A 133 16.69 -7.24 -16.36
N LEU A 134 15.43 -7.30 -15.94
CA LEU A 134 14.99 -8.03 -14.76
C LEU A 134 14.34 -9.36 -15.15
N ALA A 135 14.66 -10.42 -14.43
CA ALA A 135 13.86 -11.63 -14.41
C ALA A 135 12.83 -11.50 -13.27
N VAL A 136 11.55 -11.51 -13.60
CA VAL A 136 10.45 -11.39 -12.62
C VAL A 136 9.55 -12.60 -12.67
N SER A 137 9.03 -13.02 -11.52
CA SER A 137 8.05 -14.10 -11.43
C SER A 137 6.64 -13.52 -11.46
N VAL A 138 5.87 -13.86 -12.48
CA VAL A 138 4.43 -13.53 -12.59
C VAL A 138 3.66 -14.84 -12.52
N ASP A 139 2.89 -15.02 -11.45
CA ASP A 139 2.15 -16.26 -11.14
C ASP A 139 3.03 -17.54 -11.19
N GLY A 140 4.31 -17.42 -10.82
CA GLY A 140 5.28 -18.52 -10.87
C GLY A 140 5.98 -18.73 -12.21
N PHE A 141 5.67 -17.92 -13.23
CA PHE A 141 6.33 -17.96 -14.54
C PHE A 141 7.32 -16.80 -14.69
N THR A 142 8.57 -17.13 -15.02
CA THR A 142 9.60 -16.12 -15.27
C THR A 142 9.30 -15.32 -16.54
N ARG A 143 9.33 -13.99 -16.44
CA ARG A 143 9.29 -13.04 -17.55
C ARG A 143 10.53 -12.14 -17.49
N ILE A 144 11.09 -11.79 -18.65
CA ILE A 144 12.17 -10.81 -18.74
C ILE A 144 11.58 -9.44 -19.04
N VAL A 145 11.86 -8.46 -18.19
CA VAL A 145 11.39 -7.08 -18.32
C VAL A 145 12.60 -6.18 -18.51
N GLN A 146 12.60 -5.40 -19.60
CA GLN A 146 13.63 -4.38 -19.83
C GLN A 146 13.49 -3.25 -18.79
N PRO A 147 14.55 -2.49 -18.47
CA PRO A 147 14.44 -1.32 -17.59
C PRO A 147 13.34 -0.35 -18.06
N GLY A 148 12.44 0.04 -17.16
CA GLY A 148 11.26 0.85 -17.48
C GLY A 148 10.16 0.11 -18.23
N GLY A 149 10.35 -1.20 -18.43
CA GLY A 149 9.35 -2.10 -18.95
C GLY A 149 8.19 -2.26 -17.97
N LYS A 150 7.05 -2.70 -18.50
CA LYS A 150 5.80 -2.80 -17.75
C LYS A 150 5.28 -4.22 -17.75
N VAL A 151 4.74 -4.64 -16.61
CA VAL A 151 3.89 -5.80 -16.46
C VAL A 151 2.47 -5.30 -16.20
N VAL A 152 1.51 -5.74 -16.99
CA VAL A 152 0.10 -5.44 -16.78
C VAL A 152 -0.52 -6.68 -16.14
N LEU A 153 -1.01 -6.54 -14.90
CA LEU A 153 -1.74 -7.59 -14.20
C LEU A 153 -3.23 -7.40 -14.43
N THR A 154 -3.86 -8.39 -15.04
CA THR A 154 -5.32 -8.50 -15.13
C THR A 154 -5.89 -9.18 -13.87
N PRO A 155 -7.20 -9.11 -13.61
CA PRO A 155 -7.80 -9.75 -12.43
C PRO A 155 -7.41 -11.23 -12.29
N GLY A 156 -6.77 -11.56 -11.17
CA GLY A 156 -6.29 -12.91 -10.84
C GLY A 156 -4.77 -13.09 -10.93
N GLU A 157 -4.05 -12.20 -11.60
CA GLU A 157 -2.59 -12.27 -11.74
C GLU A 157 -1.85 -11.57 -10.59
N SER A 158 -0.66 -12.07 -10.25
CA SER A 158 0.28 -11.46 -9.31
C SER A 158 1.72 -11.42 -9.82
N ILE A 159 2.50 -10.48 -9.31
CA ILE A 159 3.95 -10.40 -9.51
C ILE A 159 4.66 -10.47 -8.16
N PHE A 160 5.72 -11.28 -8.09
CA PHE A 160 6.65 -11.28 -6.97
C PHE A 160 7.75 -10.25 -7.21
N LEU A 161 7.93 -9.34 -6.25
CA LEU A 161 8.94 -8.29 -6.23
C LEU A 161 9.96 -8.59 -5.13
N GLU A 162 11.22 -8.70 -5.55
CA GLU A 162 12.36 -8.91 -4.65
C GLU A 162 12.84 -7.59 -4.04
N GLN A 163 13.66 -7.68 -3.00
CA GLN A 163 14.35 -6.53 -2.41
C GLN A 163 15.15 -5.79 -3.48
N GLY A 164 15.11 -4.46 -3.46
CA GLY A 164 15.80 -3.62 -4.45
C GLY A 164 15.17 -3.59 -5.85
N MET A 165 14.04 -4.26 -6.08
CA MET A 165 13.28 -4.07 -7.32
C MET A 165 12.45 -2.79 -7.24
N TYR A 166 12.88 -1.77 -7.98
CA TYR A 166 12.12 -0.54 -8.15
C TYR A 166 10.83 -0.83 -8.89
N HIS A 167 9.73 -0.38 -8.31
CA HIS A 167 8.40 -0.54 -8.87
C HIS A 167 7.56 0.73 -8.69
N ARG A 168 6.80 1.06 -9.73
CA ARG A 168 5.76 2.08 -9.76
C ARG A 168 4.49 1.43 -10.27
N PHE A 169 3.35 1.66 -9.64
CA PHE A 169 2.08 1.10 -10.14
C PHE A 169 0.92 2.09 -10.16
N TYR A 170 -0.03 1.83 -11.06
CA TYR A 170 -1.23 2.64 -11.28
C TYR A 170 -2.32 1.80 -11.97
N GLY A 171 -3.59 2.21 -11.83
CA GLY A 171 -4.69 1.62 -12.58
C GLY A 171 -4.62 2.03 -14.05
N GLU A 172 -4.77 1.08 -14.96
CA GLU A 172 -4.73 1.35 -16.41
C GLU A 172 -5.86 2.32 -16.81
N PRO A 173 -5.56 3.39 -17.58
CA PRO A 173 -6.57 4.35 -18.02
C PRO A 173 -7.72 3.67 -18.76
N GLY A 174 -8.96 3.98 -18.37
CA GLY A 174 -10.18 3.46 -18.97
C GLY A 174 -10.54 2.01 -18.58
N LYS A 175 -9.89 1.42 -17.56
CA LYS A 175 -10.18 0.05 -17.09
C LYS A 175 -10.87 -0.01 -15.72
N GLY A 176 -11.07 1.12 -15.05
CA GLY A 176 -11.66 1.21 -13.73
C GLY A 176 -10.66 1.11 -12.58
N LYS A 177 -11.17 1.28 -11.36
CA LYS A 177 -10.41 1.09 -10.12
C LYS A 177 -9.98 -0.37 -9.97
N VAL A 178 -8.83 -0.58 -9.35
CA VAL A 178 -8.27 -1.91 -9.08
C VAL A 178 -8.31 -2.20 -7.59
N LEU A 179 -8.80 -3.38 -7.24
CA LEU A 179 -8.63 -3.97 -5.91
C LEU A 179 -7.28 -4.69 -5.89
N VAL A 180 -6.32 -4.16 -5.14
CA VAL A 180 -4.96 -4.70 -5.12
C VAL A 180 -4.69 -5.38 -3.78
N GLY A 181 -4.22 -6.62 -3.81
CA GLY A 181 -3.71 -7.32 -2.63
C GLY A 181 -2.19 -7.19 -2.55
N GLU A 182 -1.67 -7.16 -1.33
CA GLU A 182 -0.25 -7.34 -1.04
C GLU A 182 -0.13 -8.51 -0.07
N VAL A 183 0.67 -9.51 -0.40
CA VAL A 183 1.12 -10.55 0.53
C VAL A 183 2.63 -10.48 0.57
N SER A 184 3.20 -10.25 1.74
CA SER A 184 4.61 -9.90 1.84
C SER A 184 5.28 -10.52 3.05
N SER A 185 6.61 -10.38 3.13
CA SER A 185 7.30 -10.40 4.42
C SER A 185 6.80 -9.24 5.31
N VAL A 186 7.33 -9.13 6.54
CA VAL A 186 6.99 -7.99 7.43
C VAL A 186 7.12 -6.66 6.70
N ASN A 187 6.11 -5.80 6.86
CA ASN A 187 6.11 -4.44 6.33
C ASN A 187 6.57 -3.45 7.42
N ASP A 188 7.42 -2.49 7.06
CA ASP A 188 7.73 -1.32 7.88
C ASP A 188 7.73 -0.07 7.00
N ASP A 189 6.57 0.61 6.96
CA ASP A 189 6.42 1.77 6.10
C ASP A 189 7.21 3.01 6.58
N ASN A 190 7.72 3.01 7.81
CA ASN A 190 8.49 4.13 8.36
C ASN A 190 9.93 4.16 7.83
N THR A 191 10.51 2.98 7.57
CA THR A 191 11.95 2.88 7.28
C THR A 191 12.30 2.01 6.08
N ASP A 192 11.36 1.20 5.57
CA ASP A 192 11.68 0.23 4.52
C ASP A 192 11.31 0.69 3.10
N ASN A 193 10.88 1.95 2.93
CA ASN A 193 10.49 2.52 1.64
C ASN A 193 11.59 3.44 1.07
N ARG A 194 12.28 3.00 -0.01
CA ARG A 194 13.24 3.83 -0.74
C ARG A 194 12.60 4.40 -1.99
N PHE A 195 12.08 5.63 -1.90
CA PHE A 195 11.54 6.33 -3.07
C PHE A 195 12.66 6.80 -4.00
N HIS A 196 12.46 6.69 -5.32
CA HIS A 196 13.45 7.18 -6.29
C HIS A 196 13.69 8.69 -6.15
N GLN A 197 12.59 9.43 -6.07
CA GLN A 197 12.59 10.86 -5.74
C GLN A 197 12.29 11.02 -4.23
N PRO A 198 13.06 11.82 -3.49
CA PRO A 198 12.77 12.09 -2.08
C PRO A 198 11.37 12.65 -1.90
N GLN A 199 10.57 12.01 -1.05
CA GLN A 199 9.19 12.40 -0.76
C GLN A 199 8.74 11.79 0.57
N ALA A 200 7.62 12.28 1.11
CA ALA A 200 7.02 11.73 2.31
C ALA A 200 6.24 10.43 2.01
N ARG A 201 6.23 9.49 2.96
CA ARG A 201 5.35 8.30 2.92
C ARG A 201 3.95 8.58 3.45
N PHE A 202 3.86 9.45 4.46
CA PHE A 202 2.61 9.82 5.12
C PHE A 202 2.27 11.27 4.81
N PRO A 203 0.97 11.60 4.64
CA PRO A 203 0.55 12.96 4.37
C PRO A 203 0.58 13.80 5.65
N GLU A 204 0.73 15.12 5.51
CA GLU A 204 0.29 16.05 6.56
C GLU A 204 -1.25 16.12 6.56
N ILE A 205 -1.86 16.10 7.74
CA ILE A 205 -3.32 16.07 7.89
C ILE A 205 -3.82 17.39 8.49
N GLU A 206 -4.74 18.05 7.79
CA GLU A 206 -5.53 19.16 8.31
C GLU A 206 -6.78 18.61 9.00
N GLU A 207 -6.87 18.76 10.33
CA GLU A 207 -7.97 18.25 11.16
C GLU A 207 -9.20 19.17 11.11
N ASP A 208 -9.86 19.23 9.96
CA ASP A 208 -11.04 20.08 9.72
C ASP A 208 -12.37 19.49 10.23
N GLU A 209 -12.39 18.20 10.58
CA GLU A 209 -13.49 17.52 11.29
C GLU A 209 -12.98 16.32 12.10
N PRO A 210 -13.77 15.74 13.02
CA PRO A 210 -13.36 14.53 13.75
C PRO A 210 -13.14 13.31 12.82
N PRO A 211 -12.17 12.43 13.10
CA PRO A 211 -11.97 11.23 12.30
C PRO A 211 -13.13 10.24 12.43
N LEU A 212 -13.59 9.73 11.29
CA LEU A 212 -14.57 8.65 11.22
C LEU A 212 -13.97 7.32 11.72
N HIS A 213 -12.76 7.03 11.28
CA HIS A 213 -11.91 5.92 11.73
C HIS A 213 -10.48 6.44 11.89
N LEU A 214 -9.73 5.82 12.80
CA LEU A 214 -8.32 6.14 12.98
C LEU A 214 -7.49 5.51 11.84
N LEU A 215 -6.56 6.30 11.31
CA LEU A 215 -5.43 5.80 10.52
C LEU A 215 -4.39 5.16 11.45
N CYS A 216 -3.52 4.31 10.90
CA CYS A 216 -2.43 3.71 11.66
C CYS A 216 -1.48 4.76 12.28
N THR A 217 -1.39 5.95 11.67
CA THR A 217 -0.63 7.11 12.16
C THR A 217 -1.35 7.92 13.24
N ASP A 218 -2.66 7.72 13.43
CA ASP A 218 -3.42 8.44 14.45
C ASP A 218 -3.23 7.83 15.84
N TYR A 219 -2.90 6.53 15.94
CA TYR A 219 -2.85 5.82 17.22
C TYR A 219 -2.07 6.53 18.35
N PRO A 220 -0.87 7.11 18.11
CA PRO A 220 -0.11 7.79 19.17
C PRO A 220 -0.85 8.94 19.85
N ASN A 221 -1.84 9.54 19.20
CA ASN A 221 -2.60 10.68 19.70
C ASN A 221 -3.95 10.31 20.31
N TYR A 222 -4.43 9.08 20.08
CA TYR A 222 -5.79 8.66 20.43
C TYR A 222 -5.87 7.49 21.42
N VAL A 223 -4.79 6.70 21.56
CA VAL A 223 -4.84 5.37 22.20
C VAL A 223 -3.84 5.24 23.34
#